data_AF-A0A397AL89-F1
#
_entry.id   AF-A0A397AL89-F1
#
_cell.length_a   1.000
_cell.length_b   1.000
_cell.length_c   1.000
_cell.angle_alpha   90.00
_cell.angle_beta   90.00
_cell.angle_gamma   90.00
#
_symmetry.space_group_name_H-M   'P 1'
#
loop_
_entity.id
_entity.type
_entity.pdbx_description
1 polymer ?
#
loop_
_entity_poly.entity_id
_entity_poly.type
_entity_poly.pdbx_seq_one_letter_code
_entity_poly.pdbx_strand_id
1 'polypeptide(L)'
;MVRYVASVADVPVTTAAKVLVIGTKKTNGLTLAQSILTHLNHGTTPPSSTISLLTHAIASLIAGTDNAASTHVYLPLSDSVLVSVVVAQLPTAVSRHNVLARPHAISSLVRSHANDSSTSFVV
;
A
#
# COMPACT_ATOMS: atom_id res chain seq x y z
N MET A 1 4.97 11.85 9.98
CA MET A 1 3.61 12.43 9.86
C MET A 1 2.89 11.72 8.73
N VAL A 2 1.70 11.17 8.96
CA VAL A 2 0.92 10.47 7.93
C VAL A 2 -0.02 11.48 7.27
N ARG A 3 0.01 11.56 5.93
CA ARG A 3 -0.90 12.40 5.16
C ARG A 3 -1.86 11.50 4.37
N TYR A 4 -3.16 11.72 4.57
CA TYR A 4 -4.18 11.16 3.70
C TYR A 4 -4.21 11.95 2.38
N VAL A 5 -4.36 11.23 1.28
CA VAL A 5 -4.40 11.80 -0.06
C VAL A 5 -5.57 11.17 -0.82
N ALA A 6 -6.47 12.00 -1.36
CA ALA A 6 -7.69 11.53 -2.02
C ALA A 6 -7.46 11.04 -3.46
N SER A 7 -6.37 11.48 -4.09
CA SER A 7 -6.00 11.14 -5.46
C SER A 7 -4.51 10.80 -5.56
N VAL A 8 -4.16 9.88 -6.45
CA VAL A 8 -2.75 9.55 -6.74
C VAL A 8 -1.96 10.79 -7.19
N ALA A 9 -2.61 11.71 -7.91
CA ALA A 9 -1.97 12.92 -8.43
C ALA A 9 -1.47 13.88 -7.32
N ASP A 10 -2.12 13.83 -6.15
CA ASP A 10 -1.78 14.70 -5.00
C ASP A 10 -0.64 14.11 -4.16
N VAL A 11 -0.15 12.91 -4.50
CA VAL A 11 1.03 12.31 -3.88
C VAL A 11 2.27 13.04 -4.40
N PRO A 12 3.08 13.68 -3.54
CA PRO A 12 4.27 14.39 -3.99
C PRO A 12 5.32 13.38 -4.47
N VAL A 13 5.82 13.60 -5.69
CA VAL A 13 6.89 12.79 -6.29
C VAL A 13 8.20 13.12 -5.58
N THR A 14 8.55 12.32 -4.57
CA THR A 14 9.75 12.51 -3.75
C THR A 14 10.51 11.19 -3.65
N THR A 15 11.84 11.27 -3.57
CA THR A 15 12.75 10.11 -3.58
C THR A 15 12.71 9.26 -2.31
N ALA A 16 12.00 9.69 -1.26
CA ALA A 16 11.93 9.02 0.05
C ALA A 16 10.48 8.73 0.51
N ALA A 17 9.55 8.56 -0.43
CA ALA A 17 8.16 8.27 -0.10
C ALA A 17 7.99 6.83 0.39
N LYS A 18 7.37 6.66 1.56
CA LYS A 18 6.79 5.38 2.00
C LYS A 18 5.31 5.37 1.62
N VAL A 19 4.90 4.37 0.83
CA VAL A 19 3.53 4.21 0.36
C VAL A 19 2.89 3.04 1.08
N LEU A 20 1.73 3.26 1.70
CA LEU A 20 0.90 2.20 2.23
C LEU A 20 -0.33 2.01 1.33
N VAL A 21 -0.43 0.85 0.69
CA VAL A 21 -1.55 0.46 -0.16
C VAL A 21 -2.42 -0.55 0.60
N ILE A 22 -3.69 -0.20 0.80
CA ILE A 22 -4.64 -1.03 1.53
C ILE A 22 -5.68 -1.58 0.56
N GLY A 23 -5.75 -2.90 0.45
CA GLY A 23 -6.72 -3.62 -0.36
C GLY A 23 -7.55 -4.62 0.44
N THR A 24 -8.45 -5.30 -0.25
CA THR A 24 -9.20 -6.46 0.26
C THR A 24 -8.92 -7.67 -0.63
N LYS A 25 -9.37 -8.87 -0.23
CA LYS A 25 -9.25 -10.07 -1.10
C LYS A 25 -9.90 -9.88 -2.48
N LYS A 26 -11.00 -9.13 -2.57
CA LYS A 26 -11.71 -8.86 -3.83
C LYS A 26 -11.08 -7.73 -4.64
N THR A 27 -10.53 -6.74 -3.94
CA THR A 27 -9.92 -5.54 -4.52
C THR A 27 -8.53 -5.38 -3.93
N ASN A 28 -7.58 -6.16 -4.45
CA ASN A 28 -6.26 -6.39 -3.86
C ASN A 28 -5.28 -5.20 -3.91
N GLY A 29 -5.72 -4.05 -4.45
CA GLY A 29 -4.93 -2.82 -4.51
C GLY A 29 -3.80 -2.83 -5.56
N LEU A 30 -3.65 -3.89 -6.37
CA LEU A 30 -2.56 -4.00 -7.34
C LEU A 30 -2.59 -2.88 -8.39
N THR A 31 -3.76 -2.58 -8.95
CA THR A 31 -3.93 -1.52 -9.96
C THR A 31 -3.67 -0.13 -9.38
N LEU A 32 -4.08 0.09 -8.12
CA LEU A 32 -3.81 1.32 -7.39
C LEU A 32 -2.31 1.47 -7.12
N ALA A 33 -1.66 0.43 -6.63
CA ALA A 33 -0.22 0.41 -6.38
C ALA A 33 0.58 0.66 -7.66
N GLN A 34 0.21 0.04 -8.79
CA GLN A 34 0.82 0.32 -10.09
C GLN A 34 0.65 1.78 -10.50
N SER A 35 -0.55 2.33 -10.33
CA SER A 35 -0.83 3.75 -10.65
C SER A 35 0.02 4.70 -9.81
N ILE A 36 0.19 4.41 -8.51
CA ILE A 36 1.05 5.18 -7.60
C ILE A 36 2.52 5.06 -8.02
N LEU A 37 3.01 3.86 -8.34
CA LEU A 37 4.39 3.66 -8.77
C LEU A 37 4.68 4.37 -10.09
N THR A 38 3.76 4.33 -11.06
CA THR A 38 3.87 5.08 -12.31
C THR A 38 3.92 6.59 -12.05
N HIS A 39 3.07 7.11 -11.16
CA HIS A 39 3.09 8.52 -10.77
C HIS A 39 4.41 8.93 -10.10
N LEU A 40 4.91 8.12 -9.16
CA LEU A 40 6.21 8.33 -8.51
C LEU A 40 7.38 8.22 -9.49
N ASN A 41 7.20 7.52 -10.62
CA ASN A 41 8.18 7.39 -11.68
C ASN A 41 7.96 8.42 -12.82
N HIS A 42 7.38 9.58 -12.50
CA HIS A 42 7.11 10.67 -13.45
C HIS A 42 6.29 10.25 -14.69
N GLY A 43 5.35 9.32 -14.50
CA GLY A 43 4.49 8.81 -15.57
C GLY A 43 5.10 7.68 -16.40
N THR A 44 6.32 7.24 -16.09
CA THR A 44 6.96 6.12 -16.78
C THR A 44 6.61 4.79 -16.13
N THR A 45 6.34 3.78 -16.96
CA THR A 45 5.94 2.45 -16.47
C THR A 45 7.05 1.84 -15.61
N PRO A 46 6.75 1.35 -14.39
CA PRO A 46 7.75 0.68 -13.56
C PRO A 46 8.33 -0.57 -14.23
N PRO A 47 9.54 -1.00 -13.85
CA PRO A 47 10.13 -2.24 -14.34
C PRO A 47 9.20 -3.45 -14.16
N SER A 48 9.23 -4.40 -15.09
CA SER A 48 8.41 -5.62 -15.01
C SER A 48 8.73 -6.48 -13.78
N SER A 49 9.99 -6.48 -13.33
CA SER A 49 10.44 -7.11 -12.10
C SER A 49 9.73 -6.52 -10.87
N THR A 50 9.60 -5.20 -10.82
CA THR A 50 8.89 -4.46 -9.75
C THR A 50 7.42 -4.84 -9.68
N ILE A 51 6.75 -4.88 -10.84
CA ILE A 51 5.35 -5.30 -10.92
C ILE A 51 5.18 -6.77 -10.49
N SER A 52 6.12 -7.64 -10.87
CA SER A 52 6.08 -9.07 -10.53
C SER A 52 6.28 -9.30 -9.03
N LEU A 53 7.24 -8.61 -8.42
CA LEU A 53 7.49 -8.64 -6.98
C LEU A 53 6.27 -8.14 -6.19
N LEU A 54 5.69 -7.01 -6.63
CA LEU A 54 4.49 -6.46 -6.02
C LEU A 54 3.30 -7.43 -6.12
N THR A 55 3.09 -8.02 -7.30
CA THR A 55 2.01 -8.99 -7.53
C THR A 55 2.19 -10.21 -6.64
N HIS A 56 3.41 -10.73 -6.54
CA HIS A 56 3.73 -11.85 -5.65
C HIS A 56 3.51 -11.50 -4.17
N ALA A 57 3.96 -10.32 -3.74
CA ALA A 57 3.79 -9.84 -2.38
C ALA A 57 2.32 -9.69 -2.00
N ILE A 58 1.46 -9.22 -2.92
CA ILE A 58 0.01 -9.15 -2.68
C ILE A 58 -0.62 -10.55 -2.67
N ALA A 59 -0.21 -11.43 -3.57
CA ALA A 59 -0.74 -12.80 -3.65
C ALA A 59 -0.40 -13.67 -2.42
N SER A 60 0.71 -13.38 -1.74
CA SER A 60 1.11 -14.09 -0.52
C SER A 60 0.42 -13.57 0.74
N LEU A 61 -0.33 -12.47 0.68
CA LEU A 61 -1.09 -11.96 1.81
C LEU A 61 -2.30 -12.85 2.09
N ILE A 62 -2.44 -13.24 3.35
CA ILE A 62 -3.61 -13.97 3.85
C ILE A 62 -4.09 -13.24 5.10
N ALA A 63 -5.12 -12.40 4.94
CA ALA A 63 -5.77 -11.75 6.07
C ALA A 63 -6.50 -12.78 6.94
N GLY A 64 -6.41 -12.61 8.26
CA GLY A 64 -7.17 -13.41 9.22
C GLY A 64 -8.65 -13.00 9.26
N THR A 65 -9.40 -13.52 10.22
CA THR A 65 -10.80 -13.12 10.45
C THR A 65 -10.89 -11.67 10.93
N ASP A 66 -9.96 -11.27 11.80
CA ASP A 66 -10.00 -9.96 12.44
C ASP A 66 -8.78 -9.07 12.22
N ASN A 67 -7.67 -9.68 11.81
CA ASN A 67 -6.41 -8.99 11.63
C ASN A 67 -6.08 -8.85 10.15
N ALA A 68 -5.68 -7.64 9.75
CA ALA A 68 -5.13 -7.39 8.43
C ALA A 68 -3.74 -8.03 8.32
N ALA A 69 -3.43 -8.55 7.13
CA ALA A 69 -2.08 -8.98 6.81
C ALA A 69 -1.38 -7.83 6.06
N SER A 70 -0.11 -7.58 6.36
CA SER A 70 0.70 -6.63 5.58
C SER A 70 2.10 -7.15 5.38
N THR A 71 2.69 -6.79 4.24
CA THR A 71 4.11 -7.03 3.97
C THR A 71 4.75 -5.75 3.45
N HIS A 72 6.03 -5.58 3.77
CA HIS A 72 6.82 -4.42 3.38
C HIS A 72 7.85 -4.86 2.35
N VAL A 73 7.85 -4.18 1.20
CA VAL A 73 8.71 -4.49 0.06
C VAL A 73 9.41 -3.21 -0.42
N TYR A 74 10.70 -3.33 -0.70
CA TYR A 74 11.46 -2.29 -1.39
C TYR A 74 11.42 -2.58 -2.88
N LEU A 75 10.89 -1.62 -3.65
CA LEU A 75 10.66 -1.76 -5.07
C LEU A 75 11.56 -0.80 -5.85
N PRO A 76 12.36 -1.28 -6.81
CA PRO A 76 13.14 -0.41 -7.68
C PRO A 76 12.21 0.28 -8.69
N LEU A 77 12.23 1.62 -8.70
CA LEU A 77 11.59 2.41 -9.76
C LEU A 77 12.54 2.64 -10.93
N SER A 78 13.82 2.85 -10.64
CA SER A 78 14.91 3.00 -11.59
C SER A 78 16.22 2.49 -10.98
N ASP A 79 17.31 2.49 -11.74
CA ASP A 79 18.62 1.96 -11.31
C ASP A 79 19.17 2.56 -10.01
N SER A 80 18.65 3.72 -9.57
CA SER A 80 19.11 4.41 -8.35
C SER A 80 17.99 4.83 -7.41
N VAL A 81 16.73 4.47 -7.71
CA VAL A 81 15.57 4.89 -6.90
C VAL A 81 14.83 3.67 -6.38
N LEU A 82 14.79 3.55 -5.05
CA LEU A 82 14.03 2.54 -4.33
C LEU A 82 12.85 3.19 -3.61
N VAL A 83 11.68 2.58 -3.72
CA VAL A 83 10.47 3.01 -3.00
C VAL A 83 10.08 1.97 -1.98
N SER A 84 9.78 2.47 -0.78
CA SER A 84 9.28 1.68 0.33
C SER A 84 7.77 1.51 0.17
N VAL A 85 7.31 0.31 -0.17
CA VAL A 85 5.88 0.01 -0.35
C VAL A 85 5.43 -1.02 0.66
N VAL A 86 4.44 -0.64 1.46
CA VAL A 86 3.70 -1.55 2.32
C VAL A 86 2.41 -1.90 1.61
N VAL A 87 2.20 -3.19 1.36
CA VAL A 87 0.91 -3.71 0.87
C VAL A 87 0.19 -4.39 2.01
N ALA A 88 -1.10 -4.12 2.12
CA ALA A 88 -1.96 -4.63 3.17
C ALA A 88 -3.26 -5.21 2.61
N GLN A 89 -3.69 -6.32 3.19
CA GLN A 89 -4.97 -6.94 2.91
C GLN A 89 -5.85 -6.89 4.16
N LEU A 90 -6.99 -6.20 4.04
CA LEU A 90 -8.03 -6.17 5.06
C LEU A 90 -8.86 -7.45 5.04
N PRO A 91 -9.34 -7.90 6.21
CA PRO A 91 -10.30 -8.98 6.28
C PRO A 91 -11.64 -8.57 5.64
N THR A 92 -12.30 -9.50 4.97
CA THR A 92 -13.60 -9.27 4.33
C THR A 92 -14.78 -9.87 5.09
N ALA A 93 -14.52 -10.77 6.05
CA ALA A 93 -15.56 -11.27 6.95
C ALA A 93 -15.86 -10.21 8.00
N VAL A 94 -17.12 -9.77 8.08
CA VAL A 94 -17.57 -8.72 9.00
C VAL A 94 -18.87 -9.18 9.66
N SER A 95 -18.94 -9.07 10.99
CA SER A 95 -20.17 -9.34 11.76
C SER A 95 -21.22 -8.23 11.51
N ARG A 96 -22.50 -8.56 11.64
CA ARG A 96 -23.63 -7.60 11.48
C ARG A 96 -23.56 -6.38 12.41
N HIS A 97 -22.83 -6.48 13.52
CA HIS A 97 -22.65 -5.38 14.48
C HIS A 97 -21.42 -4.53 14.18
N ASN A 98 -20.69 -4.81 13.11
CA ASN A 98 -19.43 -4.16 12.77
C ASN A 98 -19.54 -3.39 11.45
N VAL A 99 -18.69 -2.38 11.29
CA VAL A 99 -18.66 -1.49 10.12
C VAL A 99 -17.94 -2.20 8.97
N LEU A 100 -18.57 -2.22 7.79
CA LEU A 100 -18.06 -2.90 6.59
C LEU A 100 -16.65 -2.45 6.17
N ALA A 101 -16.36 -1.16 6.32
CA ALA A 101 -15.05 -0.59 5.97
C ALA A 101 -13.92 -0.96 6.96
N ARG A 102 -14.23 -1.61 8.10
CA ARG A 102 -13.29 -2.01 9.15
C ARG A 102 -12.30 -0.90 9.56
N PRO A 103 -12.78 0.29 9.99
CA PRO A 103 -11.92 1.42 10.33
C PRO A 103 -10.89 1.10 11.42
N HIS A 104 -11.20 0.18 12.35
CA HIS A 104 -10.26 -0.25 13.39
C HIS A 104 -9.05 -0.99 12.82
N ALA A 105 -9.24 -1.87 11.82
CA ALA A 105 -8.15 -2.59 11.18
C ALA A 105 -7.25 -1.63 10.37
N ILE A 106 -7.86 -0.67 9.67
CA ILE A 106 -7.14 0.39 8.97
C ILE A 106 -6.33 1.23 9.96
N SER A 107 -6.94 1.70 11.05
CA SER A 107 -6.27 2.52 12.06
C SER A 107 -5.08 1.80 12.71
N SER A 108 -5.26 0.51 13.04
CA SER A 108 -4.18 -0.32 13.59
C SER A 108 -3.01 -0.44 12.60
N LEU A 109 -3.31 -0.60 11.32
CA LEU A 109 -2.31 -0.79 10.27
C LEU A 109 -1.57 0.51 9.93
N VAL A 110 -2.29 1.63 9.86
CA VAL A 110 -1.67 2.95 9.71
C VAL A 110 -0.77 3.22 10.92
N ARG A 111 -1.23 2.94 12.15
CA ARG A 111 -0.43 3.15 13.36
C ARG A 111 0.85 2.32 13.36
N SER A 112 0.82 1.05 12.93
CA SER A 112 2.02 0.20 12.89
C SER A 112 3.07 0.71 11.91
N HIS A 113 2.64 1.38 10.84
CA HIS A 113 3.54 1.85 9.77
C HIS A 113 3.89 3.34 9.86
N ALA A 114 3.19 4.11 10.71
CA ALA A 114 3.34 5.55 10.89
C ALA A 114 4.55 5.98 11.75
N ASN A 115 5.08 5.08 12.59
CA ASN A 115 6.21 5.37 13.48
C ASN A 115 7.58 5.30 12.79
N ASP A 116 7.60 4.93 11.52
CA ASP A 116 8.79 4.98 10.70
C ASP A 116 9.12 6.45 10.40
N SER A 117 10.38 6.87 10.57
CA SER A 117 10.81 8.28 10.46
C SER A 117 10.69 8.86 9.04
N SER A 118 10.18 8.07 8.10
CA SER A 118 9.95 8.42 6.69
C SER A 118 8.56 9.04 6.46
N THR A 119 8.49 9.97 5.50
CA THR A 119 7.23 10.58 5.05
C THR A 119 6.31 9.50 4.48
N SER A 120 5.18 9.26 5.13
CA SER A 120 4.27 8.14 4.83
C SER A 120 2.94 8.63 4.28
N PHE A 121 2.51 8.06 3.14
CA PHE A 121 1.24 8.38 2.49
C PHE A 121 0.29 7.18 2.52
N VAL A 122 -0.99 7.46 2.80
CA VAL A 122 -2.07 6.46 2.75
C VAL A 122 -3.01 6.88 1.64
N VAL A 123 -3.19 5.98 0.68
CA VAL A 123 -4.06 6.14 -0.50
C VAL A 123 -5.07 5.01 -0.51
#